data_AF-A0A6A8MAS5-F1
#
_entry.id   AF-A0A6A8MAS5-F1
#
_cell.length_a   1.000
_cell.length_b   1.000
_cell.length_c   1.000
_cell.angle_alpha   90.00
_cell.angle_beta   90.00
_cell.angle_gamma   90.00
#
_symmetry.space_group_name_H-M   'P 1'
#
loop_
_entity.id
_entity.type
_entity.pdbx_description
1 polymer ?
#
loop_
_entity_poly.entity_id
_entity_poly.type
_entity_poly.pdbx_seq_one_letter_code
_entity_poly.pdbx_strand_id
1 'polypeptide(L)'
;MRGETHRTLPLTQETYDFLMRYKKVQKSYMTLAGISSWGDLLFPVMTDYKKASEGIPITQTSPRLLLHDLCNELGFEKRITLYTCRHTVASKWANSGKLPLVADRLGNSVGQLQRTYIHASQDPAEMQKFLASQDA
;
A
#
# COMPACT_ATOMS: atom_id res chain seq x y z
N MET A 1 9.06 8.57 24.35
CA MET A 1 8.41 8.45 23.03
C MET A 1 9.24 7.53 22.16
N ARG A 2 8.72 6.36 21.76
CA ARG A 2 9.36 5.53 20.71
C ARG A 2 9.13 6.26 19.38
N GLY A 3 10.21 6.56 18.68
CA GLY A 3 10.23 7.48 17.53
C GLY A 3 9.23 7.11 16.44
N GLU A 4 8.23 7.96 16.25
CA GLU A 4 7.36 7.92 15.08
C GLU A 4 8.18 8.37 13.87
N THR A 5 8.38 7.48 12.90
CA THR A 5 9.07 7.81 11.66
C THR A 5 8.04 8.23 10.62
N HIS A 6 7.92 9.53 10.40
CA HIS A 6 7.12 10.07 9.30
C HIS A 6 7.91 9.96 8.00
N ARG A 7 7.32 9.33 6.99
CA ARG A 7 7.89 9.23 5.64
C ARG A 7 6.93 9.84 4.63
N THR A 8 7.45 10.70 3.77
CA THR A 8 6.67 11.30 2.68
C THR A 8 6.84 10.45 1.43
N LEU A 9 5.75 9.84 0.98
CA LEU A 9 5.74 9.05 -0.25
C LEU A 9 5.26 9.93 -1.42
N PRO A 10 6.03 10.05 -2.52
CA PRO A 10 5.56 10.76 -3.69
C PRO A 10 4.40 9.98 -4.33
N LEU A 11 3.32 10.69 -4.64
CA LEU A 11 2.18 10.14 -5.39
C LEU A 11 2.31 10.55 -6.86
N THR A 12 1.95 9.65 -7.76
CA THR A 12 1.79 10.04 -9.17
C THR A 12 0.59 10.96 -9.32
N GLN A 13 0.58 11.81 -10.34
CA GLN A 13 -0.56 12.70 -10.61
C GLN A 13 -1.86 11.91 -10.79
N GLU A 14 -1.79 10.77 -11.49
CA GLU A 14 -2.93 9.86 -11.65
C GLU A 14 -3.48 9.35 -10.32
N THR A 15 -2.61 8.95 -9.40
CA THR A 15 -3.03 8.48 -8.05
C THR A 15 -3.66 9.63 -7.28
N TYR A 16 -3.06 10.82 -7.33
CA TYR A 16 -3.62 12.01 -6.69
C TYR A 16 -5.02 12.34 -7.22
N ASP A 17 -5.19 12.39 -8.53
CA ASP A 17 -6.47 12.69 -9.17
C ASP A 17 -7.53 11.64 -8.81
N PHE A 18 -7.15 10.37 -8.75
CA PHE A 18 -8.03 9.30 -8.30
C PHE A 18 -8.47 9.49 -6.84
N LEU A 19 -7.54 9.80 -5.93
CA LEU A 19 -7.85 10.06 -4.52
C LEU A 19 -8.77 11.28 -4.35
N MET A 20 -8.56 12.33 -5.14
CA MET A 20 -9.42 13.52 -5.11
C MET A 20 -10.84 13.22 -5.62
N ARG A 21 -10.97 12.43 -6.70
CA ARG A 21 -12.28 11.95 -7.16
C ARG A 21 -12.96 11.08 -6.12
N TYR A 22 -12.22 10.13 -5.53
CA TYR A 22 -12.72 9.28 -4.46
C TYR A 22 -13.24 10.10 -3.28
N LYS A 23 -12.45 11.07 -2.79
CA LYS A 23 -12.85 11.98 -1.70
C LYS A 23 -14.11 12.78 -2.03
N LYS A 24 -14.25 13.24 -3.28
CA LYS A 24 -15.45 13.97 -3.73
C LYS A 24 -16.70 13.08 -3.67
N VAL A 25 -16.61 11.86 -4.21
CA VAL A 25 -17.73 10.90 -4.20
C VAL A 25 -18.10 10.52 -2.77
N GLN A 26 -17.11 10.23 -1.92
CA GLN A 26 -17.31 9.96 -0.51
C GLN A 26 -18.06 11.10 0.19
N LYS A 27 -17.64 12.35 -0.03
CA LYS A 27 -18.32 13.52 0.52
C LYS A 27 -19.79 13.60 0.12
N SER A 28 -20.12 13.27 -1.13
CA SER A 28 -21.50 13.21 -1.59
C SER A 28 -22.32 12.17 -0.83
N TYR A 29 -21.81 10.94 -0.65
CA TYR A 29 -22.49 9.91 0.13
C TYR A 29 -22.71 10.31 1.59
N MET A 30 -21.71 10.92 2.23
CA MET A 30 -21.81 11.33 3.62
C MET A 30 -22.79 12.49 3.81
N THR A 31 -22.82 13.43 2.87
CA THR A 31 -23.79 14.54 2.86
C THR A 31 -25.22 14.01 2.72
N LEU A 32 -25.45 13.05 1.80
CA LEU A 32 -26.75 12.39 1.64
C LEU A 32 -27.19 11.64 2.90
N ALA A 33 -26.23 11.11 3.67
CA ALA A 33 -26.47 10.45 4.95
C ALA A 33 -26.63 11.43 6.14
N GLY A 34 -26.60 12.75 5.91
CA GLY A 34 -26.73 13.77 6.96
C GLY A 34 -25.47 13.98 7.81
N ILE A 35 -24.32 13.46 7.38
CA ILE A 35 -23.04 13.63 8.08
C ILE A 35 -22.31 14.84 7.50
N SER A 36 -22.08 15.85 8.34
CA SER A 36 -21.40 17.09 7.95
C SER A 36 -19.89 17.07 8.18
N SER A 37 -19.39 16.15 9.00
CA SER A 37 -17.97 16.03 9.34
C SER A 37 -17.57 14.60 9.66
N TRP A 38 -16.38 14.19 9.23
CA TRP A 38 -15.72 12.91 9.55
C TRP A 38 -14.19 13.07 9.72
N GLY A 39 -13.77 14.29 10.06
CA GLY A 39 -12.37 14.67 10.21
C GLY A 39 -11.58 14.70 8.90
N ASP A 40 -10.25 14.71 9.02
CA ASP A 40 -9.30 14.75 7.89
C ASP A 40 -8.93 13.36 7.35
N LEU A 41 -9.77 12.36 7.61
CA LEU A 41 -9.54 11.01 7.12
C LEU A 41 -9.77 10.91 5.61
N LEU A 42 -8.82 10.27 4.92
CA LEU A 42 -8.97 9.90 3.52
C LEU A 42 -9.91 8.69 3.34
N PHE A 43 -9.99 7.80 4.34
CA PHE A 43 -10.77 6.57 4.30
C PHE A 43 -11.56 6.33 5.62
N PRO A 44 -12.60 7.12 5.93
CA PRO A 44 -13.54 6.83 7.03
C PRO A 44 -14.36 5.56 6.78
N VAL A 45 -14.87 4.95 7.86
CA VAL A 45 -15.84 3.83 7.77
C VAL A 45 -17.14 4.32 7.10
N MET A 46 -17.47 3.77 5.94
CA MET A 46 -18.68 4.17 5.19
C MET A 46 -19.91 3.30 5.44
N THR A 47 -19.75 2.15 6.10
CA THR A 47 -20.86 1.22 6.42
C THR A 47 -21.57 1.57 7.72
N ASP A 48 -20.97 2.41 8.55
CA ASP A 48 -21.49 2.85 9.84
C ASP A 48 -21.23 4.36 9.98
N TYR A 49 -22.26 5.14 9.67
CA TYR A 49 -22.19 6.60 9.63
C TYR A 49 -21.92 7.25 10.98
N LYS A 50 -22.30 6.58 12.08
CA LYS A 50 -21.96 7.05 13.42
C LYS A 50 -20.45 6.96 13.63
N LYS A 51 -19.85 5.80 13.34
CA LYS A 51 -18.39 5.62 13.40
C LYS A 51 -17.65 6.58 12.46
N ALA A 52 -18.21 6.82 11.27
CA ALA A 52 -17.65 7.78 10.33
C ALA A 52 -17.59 9.19 10.92
N SER A 53 -18.70 9.64 11.53
CA SER A 53 -18.79 10.97 12.15
C SER A 53 -17.86 11.14 13.36
N GLU A 54 -17.53 10.03 14.04
CA GLU A 54 -16.55 9.97 15.12
C GLU A 54 -15.09 9.96 14.61
N GLY A 55 -14.87 10.03 13.30
CA GLY A 55 -13.54 10.02 12.71
C GLY A 55 -12.85 8.65 12.81
N ILE A 56 -13.61 7.56 12.75
CA ILE A 56 -13.06 6.20 12.77
C ILE A 56 -12.70 5.78 11.33
N PRO A 57 -11.43 5.38 11.07
CA PRO A 57 -10.99 4.93 9.76
C PRO A 57 -11.46 3.51 9.44
N ILE A 58 -11.48 3.15 8.15
CA ILE A 58 -11.72 1.76 7.73
C ILE A 58 -10.71 0.82 8.39
N THR A 59 -11.18 -0.35 8.81
CA THR A 59 -10.31 -1.42 9.27
C THR A 59 -9.64 -2.12 8.09
N GLN A 60 -8.59 -2.91 8.32
CA GLN A 60 -7.96 -3.69 7.25
C GLN A 60 -8.86 -4.79 6.67
N THR A 61 -9.93 -5.17 7.38
CA THR A 61 -10.86 -6.22 6.95
C THR A 61 -11.64 -5.80 5.71
N SER A 62 -12.18 -4.57 5.69
CA SER A 62 -12.97 -4.07 4.56
C SER A 62 -12.22 -4.08 3.22
N PRO A 63 -11.02 -3.47 3.08
CA PRO A 63 -10.26 -3.51 1.83
C PRO A 63 -9.77 -4.92 1.48
N ARG A 64 -9.55 -5.81 2.47
CA ARG A 64 -9.21 -7.22 2.22
C ARG A 64 -10.37 -7.98 1.57
N LEU A 65 -11.59 -7.80 2.09
CA LEU A 65 -12.79 -8.43 1.52
C LEU A 65 -13.07 -7.87 0.12
N LEU A 66 -13.01 -6.55 -0.05
CA LEU A 66 -13.17 -5.90 -1.36
C LEU A 66 -12.18 -6.45 -2.40
N LEU A 67 -10.91 -6.60 -2.03
CA LEU A 67 -9.89 -7.15 -2.93
C LEU A 67 -10.12 -8.63 -3.23
N HIS A 68 -10.57 -9.41 -2.24
CA HIS A 68 -10.91 -10.82 -2.42
C HIS A 68 -12.06 -10.99 -3.42
N ASP A 69 -13.13 -10.21 -3.26
CA ASP A 69 -14.31 -10.31 -4.11
C ASP A 69 -13.99 -9.89 -5.55
N LEU A 70 -13.21 -8.82 -5.72
CA LEU A 70 -12.70 -8.39 -7.03
C LEU A 70 -11.82 -9.46 -7.69
N CYS A 71 -10.96 -10.13 -6.92
CA CYS A 71 -10.12 -11.20 -7.47
C CYS A 71 -10.94 -12.39 -7.96
N ASN A 72 -11.99 -12.75 -7.21
CA ASN A 72 -12.90 -13.83 -7.59
C ASN A 72 -13.70 -13.46 -8.85
N GLU A 73 -14.21 -12.22 -8.92
CA GLU A 73 -14.95 -11.71 -10.07
C GLU A 73 -14.10 -11.74 -11.36
N LEU A 74 -12.81 -11.41 -11.24
CA LEU A 74 -11.86 -11.40 -12.35
C LEU A 74 -11.21 -12.77 -12.62
N GLY A 75 -11.54 -13.82 -11.86
CA GLY A 75 -11.04 -15.17 -12.06
C GLY A 75 -9.56 -15.38 -11.68
N PHE A 76 -9.01 -14.59 -10.76
CA PHE A 76 -7.64 -14.79 -10.29
C PHE A 76 -7.53 -16.03 -9.39
N GLU A 77 -6.71 -17.00 -9.80
CA GLU A 77 -6.46 -18.22 -9.02
C GLU A 77 -5.68 -17.95 -7.71
N LYS A 78 -4.83 -16.92 -7.71
CA LYS A 78 -4.00 -16.56 -6.55
C LYS A 78 -4.67 -15.46 -5.73
N ARG A 79 -4.78 -15.70 -4.42
CA ARG A 79 -5.32 -14.74 -3.47
C ARG A 79 -4.44 -13.48 -3.40
N ILE A 80 -4.87 -12.41 -4.06
CA ILE A 80 -4.22 -11.10 -3.94
C ILE A 80 -4.66 -10.47 -2.61
N THR A 81 -3.68 -9.99 -1.85
CA THR A 81 -3.91 -9.26 -0.60
C THR A 81 -3.21 -7.90 -0.66
N LEU A 82 -3.53 -7.00 0.26
CA LEU A 82 -2.79 -5.73 0.40
C LEU A 82 -1.28 -5.97 0.57
N TYR A 83 -0.91 -7.07 1.24
CA TYR A 83 0.48 -7.46 1.42
C TYR A 83 1.10 -7.93 0.11
N THR A 84 0.36 -8.68 -0.72
CA THR A 84 0.78 -9.06 -2.08
C THR A 84 1.05 -7.83 -2.95
N CYS A 85 0.23 -6.79 -2.86
CA CYS A 85 0.45 -5.51 -3.54
C CYS A 85 1.77 -4.85 -3.08
N ARG A 86 2.01 -4.78 -1.76
CA ARG A 86 3.27 -4.28 -1.20
C ARG A 86 4.47 -5.08 -1.68
N HIS A 87 4.37 -6.41 -1.67
CA HIS A 87 5.39 -7.31 -2.20
C HIS A 87 5.69 -7.06 -3.66
N THR A 88 4.66 -6.88 -4.49
CA THR A 88 4.83 -6.65 -5.93
C THR A 88 5.62 -5.36 -6.19
N VAL A 89 5.29 -4.27 -5.50
CA VAL A 89 6.04 -3.01 -5.61
C VAL A 89 7.47 -3.18 -5.11
N ALA A 90 7.64 -3.83 -3.96
CA ALA A 90 8.95 -4.06 -3.35
C ALA A 90 9.88 -4.89 -4.24
N SER A 91 9.41 -6.00 -4.80
CA SER A 91 10.19 -6.84 -5.71
C SER A 91 10.52 -6.12 -7.02
N LYS A 92 9.55 -5.42 -7.63
CA LYS A 92 9.80 -4.61 -8.84
C LYS A 92 10.89 -3.56 -8.61
N TRP A 93 10.85 -2.88 -7.47
CA TRP A 93 11.84 -1.86 -7.13
C TRP A 93 13.18 -2.46 -6.70
N ALA A 94 13.19 -3.58 -5.99
CA ALA A 94 14.43 -4.25 -5.60
C ALA A 94 15.24 -4.68 -6.83
N ASN A 95 14.55 -5.17 -7.87
CA ASN A 95 15.17 -5.53 -9.16
C ASN A 95 15.67 -4.32 -9.97
N SER A 96 15.35 -3.08 -9.57
CA SER A 96 15.86 -1.86 -10.24
C SER A 96 17.28 -1.48 -9.81
N GLY A 97 17.91 -2.24 -8.91
CA GLY A 97 19.30 -2.06 -8.49
C GLY A 97 19.52 -1.04 -7.36
N LYS A 98 18.46 -0.40 -6.84
CA LYS A 98 18.55 0.70 -5.85
C LYS A 98 18.10 0.27 -4.44
N LEU A 99 18.63 -0.83 -3.93
CA LEU A 99 18.15 -1.47 -2.69
C LEU A 99 18.06 -0.55 -1.46
N PRO A 100 19.03 0.34 -1.16
CA PRO A 100 18.93 1.24 0.00
C PRO A 100 17.74 2.21 -0.09
N LEU A 101 17.49 2.77 -1.28
CA LEU A 101 16.35 3.68 -1.51
C LEU A 101 15.01 2.95 -1.35
N VAL A 102 14.96 1.69 -1.77
CA VAL A 102 13.75 0.86 -1.68
C VAL A 102 13.48 0.46 -0.24
N ALA A 103 14.51 0.07 0.50
CA ALA A 103 14.43 -0.23 1.92
C ALA A 103 13.90 0.99 2.71
N ASP A 104 14.44 2.18 2.43
CA ASP A 104 13.95 3.40 3.04
C ASP A 104 12.50 3.73 2.63
N ARG A 105 12.12 3.63 1.35
CA ARG A 105 10.72 3.90 0.99
C ARG A 105 9.72 2.93 1.61
N LEU A 106 10.13 1.69 1.87
CA LEU A 106 9.26 0.65 2.43
C LEU A 106 9.35 0.56 3.96
N GLY A 107 10.18 1.36 4.62
CA GLY A 107 10.35 1.30 6.06
C GLY A 107 11.02 0.02 6.56
N ASN A 108 11.83 -0.62 5.73
CA ASN A 108 12.53 -1.85 6.03
C ASN A 108 14.05 -1.58 6.13
N SER A 109 14.80 -2.45 6.81
CA SER A 109 16.25 -2.50 6.60
C SER A 109 16.59 -3.17 5.27
N VAL A 110 17.76 -2.86 4.70
CA VAL A 110 18.23 -3.51 3.44
C VAL A 110 18.26 -5.03 3.59
N GLY A 111 18.76 -5.54 4.72
CA GLY A 111 18.80 -6.98 4.99
C GLY A 111 17.42 -7.62 5.19
N GLN A 112 16.39 -6.88 5.65
CA GLN A 112 15.00 -7.36 5.63
C GLN A 112 14.47 -7.42 4.20
N LEU A 113 14.79 -6.41 3.38
CA LEU A 113 14.35 -6.35 2.00
C LEU A 113 14.92 -7.51 1.17
N GLN A 114 16.22 -7.75 1.30
CA GLN A 114 16.94 -8.85 0.64
C GLN A 114 16.31 -10.21 0.95
N ARG A 115 16.09 -10.49 2.23
CA ARG A 115 15.49 -11.74 2.71
C ARG A 115 14.02 -11.95 2.32
N THR A 116 13.28 -10.87 2.09
CA THR A 116 11.81 -10.95 1.97
C THR A 116 11.33 -10.80 0.52
N TYR A 117 12.06 -10.06 -0.31
CA TYR A 117 11.56 -9.65 -1.64
C TYR A 117 12.46 -10.04 -2.81
N ILE A 118 13.77 -10.28 -2.60
CA ILE A 118 14.71 -10.56 -3.70
C ILE A 118 14.80 -12.06 -4.01
N HIS A 119 14.55 -12.94 -3.04
CA HIS A 119 14.51 -14.39 -3.29
C HIS A 119 13.41 -14.83 -4.27
N ALA A 120 12.42 -13.97 -4.55
CA ALA A 120 11.29 -14.29 -5.40
C ALA A 120 11.57 -14.08 -6.90
N SER A 121 12.68 -13.43 -7.29
CA SER A 121 12.84 -12.96 -8.67
C SER A 121 14.16 -13.27 -9.38
N GLN A 122 15.14 -13.95 -8.76
CA GLN A 122 16.38 -14.31 -9.47
C GLN A 122 16.91 -15.71 -9.12
N ASP A 123 17.44 -16.37 -10.15
CA ASP A 123 18.36 -17.49 -10.05
C ASP A 123 19.49 -17.12 -9.07
N PRO A 124 19.81 -17.95 -8.06
CA PRO A 124 20.85 -17.69 -7.06
C PRO A 124 22.19 -17.23 -7.65
N ALA A 125 22.54 -17.65 -8.87
CA ALA A 125 23.78 -17.26 -9.55
C ALA A 125 23.82 -15.78 -9.98
N GLU A 126 22.68 -15.19 -10.35
CA GLU A 126 22.59 -13.77 -10.72
C GLU A 126 22.65 -12.86 -9.49
N MET A 127 22.02 -13.29 -8.39
CA MET A 127 22.08 -12.58 -7.10
C MET A 127 23.53 -12.39 -6.64
N GLN A 128 24.36 -13.43 -6.78
CA GLN A 128 25.74 -13.39 -6.33
C GLN A 128 26.60 -12.42 -7.17
N LYS A 129 26.31 -12.28 -8.46
CA LYS A 129 26.92 -11.26 -9.34
C LYS A 129 26.43 -9.85 -9.00
N PHE A 130 25.15 -9.68 -8.71
CA PHE A 130 24.58 -8.38 -8.35
C PHE A 130 25.11 -7.87 -7.01
N LEU A 131 25.19 -8.72 -5.99
CA LEU A 131 25.76 -8.36 -4.68
C LEU A 131 27.25 -7.98 -4.81
N ALA A 132 28.03 -8.72 -5.60
CA ALA A 132 29.43 -8.39 -5.86
C ALA A 132 29.64 -7.06 -6.61
N SER A 133 28.62 -6.56 -7.31
CA SER A 133 28.68 -5.28 -8.04
C SER A 133 28.30 -4.04 -7.19
N GLN A 134 27.76 -4.24 -5.99
CA GLN A 134 27.38 -3.17 -5.07
C GLN A 134 28.50 -2.82 -4.07
N ASP A 135 29.52 -3.68 -3.96
CA ASP A 135 30.70 -3.53 -3.10
C ASP A 135 31.94 -3.00 -3.86
N ALA A 136 31.75 -2.51 -5.10
CA ALA A 136 32.80 -1.97 -5.99
C ALA A 136 32.67 -0.45 -6.18
#